data_AF-Q5TVE6-F1
#
_entry.id   AF-Q5TVE6-F1
#
_cell.length_a   1.000
_cell.length_b   1.000
_cell.length_c   1.000
_cell.angle_alpha   90.00
_cell.angle_beta   90.00
_cell.angle_gamma   90.00
#
_symmetry.space_group_name_H-M   'P 1'
#
loop_
_entity.id
_entity.type
_entity.pdbx_description
1 polymer ?
#
loop_
_entity_poly.entity_id
_entity_poly.type
_entity_poly.pdbx_seq_one_letter_code
_entity_poly.pdbx_strand_id
1 'polypeptide(L)'
;MCKVPRPRIVPASNDRTKLFTPQCTILHRCEDDTGCCGPTQTCAPKTTSEVQLYFYVQNVGQRQQNTIALTFSNHTECHCVQRSSSSVRMQSHNLLEHSAEGSEGMGGSSSSSSSSCTCPGPFKSVNDGTLPCYCDCLSSDQVCVRFKEGFESFSMETRKCIRSKRCTVPQCEYGMYNPHEGRCPKKSDRINEQFSLYR
;
A
#
# COMPACT_ATOMS: atom_id res chain seq x y z
N MET A 1 26.45 -2.79 -2.55
CA MET A 1 25.73 -3.98 -2.06
C MET A 1 24.61 -3.55 -1.11
N CYS A 2 23.46 -4.23 -1.10
CA CYS A 2 22.42 -4.04 -0.09
C CYS A 2 22.87 -4.65 1.26
N LYS A 3 23.32 -3.80 2.20
CA LYS A 3 23.79 -4.24 3.53
C LYS A 3 23.57 -3.20 4.62
N VAL A 4 23.89 -1.94 4.32
CA VAL A 4 23.81 -0.83 5.27
C VAL A 4 22.52 -0.04 5.02
N PRO A 5 21.59 0.01 5.99
CA PRO A 5 20.41 0.87 5.93
C PRO A 5 20.75 2.35 5.69
N ARG A 6 19.91 3.07 4.94
CA ARG A 6 20.09 4.51 4.67
C ARG A 6 19.11 5.37 5.48
N PRO A 7 19.51 6.58 5.91
CA PRO A 7 18.61 7.49 6.60
C PRO A 7 17.48 7.98 5.68
N ARG A 8 16.26 8.01 6.20
CA ARG A 8 15.05 8.45 5.50
C ARG A 8 14.18 9.31 6.39
N ILE A 9 13.52 10.26 5.76
CA ILE A 9 12.49 11.08 6.40
C ILE A 9 11.21 10.25 6.46
N VAL A 10 10.72 10.01 7.67
CA VAL A 10 9.50 9.26 7.94
C VAL A 10 8.54 10.19 8.69
N PRO A 11 7.28 10.33 8.24
CA PRO A 11 6.28 11.10 8.96
C PRO A 11 6.08 10.57 10.38
N ALA A 12 5.82 11.45 11.34
CA ALA A 12 5.50 11.06 12.71
C ALA A 12 4.23 10.21 12.75
N SER A 13 3.22 10.59 11.98
CA SER A 13 1.95 9.87 11.86
C SER A 13 1.24 10.24 10.55
N ASN A 14 0.35 9.37 10.09
CA ASN A 14 -0.56 9.65 8.97
C ASN A 14 -1.89 10.27 9.45
N ASP A 15 -2.09 10.44 10.76
CA ASP A 15 -3.29 11.06 11.34
C ASP A 15 -3.35 12.56 11.01
N ARG A 16 -4.28 12.95 10.14
CA ARG A 16 -4.49 14.34 9.71
C ARG A 16 -5.29 15.18 10.69
N THR A 17 -5.86 14.58 11.74
CA THR A 17 -6.60 15.31 12.79
C THR A 17 -5.69 15.92 13.86
N LYS A 18 -4.41 15.52 13.83
CA LYS A 18 -3.39 15.92 14.79
C LYS A 18 -2.20 16.54 14.07
N LEU A 19 -1.68 17.61 14.64
CA LEU A 19 -0.45 18.25 14.24
C LEU A 19 0.68 17.73 15.14
N PHE A 20 1.65 17.07 14.53
CA PHE A 20 2.85 16.54 15.20
C PHE A 20 4.01 17.52 15.01
N THR A 21 4.76 17.79 16.07
CA THR A 21 5.99 18.59 16.04
C THR A 21 7.12 17.79 16.71
N PRO A 22 8.19 17.44 15.98
CA PRO A 22 8.37 17.63 14.52
C PRO A 22 7.39 16.80 13.68
N GLN A 23 7.11 17.21 12.43
CA GLN A 23 6.18 16.47 11.56
C GLN A 23 6.77 15.15 11.03
N CYS A 24 8.09 15.09 10.94
CA CYS A 24 8.83 13.95 10.44
C CYS A 24 10.04 13.68 11.34
N THR A 25 10.54 12.46 11.29
CA THR A 25 11.78 12.01 11.93
C THR A 25 12.69 11.32 10.92
N ILE A 26 13.93 11.06 11.30
CA ILE A 26 14.88 10.32 10.50
C ILE A 26 14.99 8.90 11.05
N LEU A 27 14.78 7.90 10.19
CA LEU A 27 14.98 6.49 10.50
C LEU A 27 15.85 5.83 9.43
N HIS A 28 16.58 4.80 9.81
CA HIS A 28 17.33 3.99 8.88
C HIS A 28 16.41 2.94 8.25
N ARG A 29 16.37 2.89 6.92
CA ARG A 29 15.51 1.99 6.15
C ARG A 29 16.27 1.28 5.04
N CYS A 30 15.75 0.13 4.67
CA CYS A 30 16.19 -0.69 3.54
C CYS A 30 15.10 -0.58 2.48
N GLU A 31 15.44 0.02 1.35
CA GLU A 31 14.58 0.22 0.17
C GLU A 31 15.38 -0.12 -1.09
N ASP A 32 14.73 -0.13 -2.26
CA ASP A 32 15.35 -0.52 -3.53
C ASP A 32 16.60 0.31 -3.90
N ASP A 33 16.71 1.55 -3.41
CA ASP A 33 17.85 2.45 -3.65
C ASP A 33 18.94 2.39 -2.55
N THR A 34 18.75 1.56 -1.52
CA THR A 34 19.72 1.39 -0.42
C THR A 34 20.99 0.71 -0.90
N GLY A 35 20.84 -0.25 -1.83
CA GLY A 35 21.93 -0.88 -2.53
C GLY A 35 21.44 -1.86 -3.60
N CYS A 36 22.33 -2.24 -4.50
CA CYS A 36 22.00 -3.14 -5.60
C CYS A 36 21.76 -4.57 -5.11
N CYS A 37 20.76 -5.22 -5.70
CA CYS A 37 20.46 -6.64 -5.60
C CYS A 37 20.37 -7.27 -7.00
N GLY A 38 20.29 -8.60 -7.07
CA GLY A 38 20.09 -9.30 -8.35
C GLY A 38 18.76 -8.94 -9.03
N PRO A 39 18.57 -9.29 -10.32
CA PRO A 39 17.42 -8.86 -11.12
C PRO A 39 16.05 -9.22 -10.52
N THR A 40 15.95 -10.37 -9.86
CA THR A 40 14.72 -10.88 -9.23
C THR A 40 14.65 -10.57 -7.74
N GLN A 41 15.55 -9.75 -7.21
CA GLN A 41 15.68 -9.47 -5.79
C GLN A 41 15.37 -8.00 -5.47
N THR A 42 15.07 -7.73 -4.21
CA THR A 42 14.89 -6.38 -3.65
C THR A 42 15.64 -6.27 -2.33
N CYS A 43 16.01 -5.05 -1.95
CA CYS A 43 16.72 -4.78 -0.71
C CYS A 43 15.72 -4.64 0.44
N ALA A 44 15.82 -5.53 1.43
CA ALA A 44 14.88 -5.61 2.54
C ALA A 44 15.62 -5.66 3.89
N PRO A 45 14.97 -5.29 5.01
CA PRO A 45 15.56 -5.44 6.33
C PRO A 45 15.88 -6.91 6.62
N LYS A 46 17.08 -7.14 7.16
CA LYS A 46 17.48 -8.41 7.76
C LYS A 46 17.29 -8.38 9.27
N THR A 47 17.64 -7.26 9.90
CA THR A 47 17.42 -7.01 11.32
C THR A 47 16.88 -5.61 11.55
N THR A 48 16.05 -5.46 12.58
CA THR A 48 15.41 -4.18 12.96
C THR A 48 15.46 -3.99 14.46
N SER A 49 15.41 -2.73 14.89
CA SER A 49 15.26 -2.32 16.28
C SER A 49 14.04 -1.41 16.41
N GLU A 50 13.25 -1.58 17.46
CA GLU A 50 12.19 -0.63 17.81
C GLU A 50 12.80 0.57 18.55
N VAL A 51 12.42 1.77 18.13
CA VAL A 51 12.85 3.02 18.74
C VAL A 51 11.63 3.85 19.10
N GLN A 52 11.61 4.39 20.32
CA GLN A 52 10.59 5.34 20.74
C GLN A 52 11.10 6.75 20.52
N LEU A 53 10.29 7.56 19.84
CA LEU A 53 10.57 8.95 19.56
C LEU A 53 9.43 9.81 20.10
N TYR A 54 9.78 10.97 20.64
CA TYR A 54 8.83 11.84 21.33
C TYR A 54 8.41 12.99 20.43
N PHE A 55 7.10 13.27 20.42
CA PHE A 55 6.49 14.31 19.60
C PHE A 55 5.54 15.15 20.44
N TYR A 56 5.53 16.45 20.17
CA TYR A 56 4.44 17.30 20.60
C TYR A 56 3.25 17.13 19.65
N VAL A 57 2.07 16.96 20.22
CA VAL A 57 0.84 16.69 19.48
C VAL A 57 -0.25 17.66 19.88
N GLN A 58 -0.91 18.22 18.88
CA GLN A 58 -1.99 19.18 19.03
C GLN A 58 -3.16 18.76 18.13
N ASN A 59 -4.38 18.73 18.66
CA ASN A 59 -5.56 18.54 17.81
C ASN A 59 -5.80 19.80 16.96
N VAL A 60 -6.19 19.63 15.71
CA VAL A 60 -6.51 20.76 14.82
C VAL A 60 -7.63 21.60 15.45
N GLY A 61 -7.36 22.88 15.70
CA GLY A 61 -8.29 23.82 16.33
C GLY A 61 -8.19 23.94 17.85
N GLN A 62 -7.39 23.11 18.53
CA GLN A 62 -7.14 23.24 19.97
C GLN A 62 -5.76 23.82 20.25
N ARG A 63 -5.61 24.64 21.30
CA ARG A 63 -4.31 25.24 21.69
C ARG A 63 -3.44 24.34 22.57
N GLN A 64 -3.99 23.28 23.13
CA GLN A 64 -3.27 22.43 24.08
C GLN A 64 -2.33 21.47 23.34
N GLN A 65 -1.06 21.42 23.77
CA GLN A 65 -0.05 20.53 23.25
C GLN A 65 0.26 19.45 24.29
N ASN A 66 0.34 18.20 23.86
CA ASN A 66 0.72 17.06 24.69
C ASN A 66 2.00 16.43 24.13
N THR A 67 2.85 15.89 25.00
CA THR A 67 4.00 15.08 24.55
C THR A 67 3.58 13.62 24.51
N ILE A 68 3.79 12.94 23.38
CA ILE A 68 3.54 11.50 23.26
C ILE A 68 4.79 10.79 22.75
N ALA A 69 4.94 9.52 23.13
CA ALA A 69 5.93 8.62 22.57
C ALA A 69 5.30 7.81 21.43
N LEU A 70 5.95 7.80 20.27
CA LEU A 70 5.60 6.96 19.13
C LEU A 70 6.70 5.94 18.88
N THR A 71 6.31 4.69 18.62
CA THR A 71 7.25 3.60 18.35
C THR A 71 7.45 3.43 16.85
N PHE A 72 8.71 3.34 16.41
CA PHE A 72 9.08 3.15 15.03
C PHE A 72 10.02 1.96 14.86
N SER A 73 9.99 1.33 13.69
CA SER A 73 11.00 0.37 13.26
C SER A 73 12.18 1.08 12.58
N ASN A 74 13.37 0.87 13.12
CA ASN A 74 14.64 1.32 12.60
C ASN A 74 15.43 0.10 12.12
N HIS A 75 15.77 0.03 10.83
CA HIS A 75 16.49 -1.11 10.28
C HIS A 75 17.98 -1.03 10.67
N THR A 76 18.59 -2.16 11.01
CA THR A 76 19.99 -2.23 11.49
C THR A 76 20.91 -3.01 10.55
N GLU A 77 20.36 -3.91 9.73
CA GLU A 77 21.06 -4.60 8.65
C GLU A 77 20.10 -4.86 7.49
N CYS A 78 20.57 -4.78 6.24
CA CYS A 78 19.80 -5.11 5.04
C CYS A 78 20.36 -6.38 4.36
N HIS A 79 19.53 -7.02 3.54
CA HIS A 79 19.97 -8.08 2.63
C HIS A 79 19.08 -8.15 1.39
N CYS A 80 19.56 -8.83 0.35
CA CYS A 80 18.77 -9.08 -0.85
C CYS A 80 17.85 -10.29 -0.64
N VAL A 81 16.55 -10.04 -0.74
CA VAL A 81 15.52 -11.08 -0.72
C VAL A 81 14.99 -11.29 -2.12
N GLN A 82 14.54 -12.51 -2.43
CA GLN A 82 13.79 -12.74 -3.66
C GLN A 82 12.52 -11.89 -3.62
N ARG A 83 12.18 -11.27 -4.75
CA ARG A 83 10.85 -10.68 -4.97
C ARG A 83 9.89 -11.85 -4.96
N SER A 84 9.32 -12.15 -3.79
CA SER A 84 8.36 -13.24 -3.66
C SER A 84 7.19 -12.95 -4.60
N SER A 85 7.06 -13.73 -5.68
CA SER A 85 5.77 -13.99 -6.29
C SER A 85 4.92 -14.68 -5.22
N SER A 86 4.15 -13.89 -4.45
CA SER A 86 3.18 -14.26 -3.41
C SER A 86 3.69 -14.73 -2.03
N SER A 87 3.03 -14.22 -0.98
CA SER A 87 2.94 -14.84 0.35
C SER A 87 1.51 -14.68 0.88
N VAL A 88 0.58 -15.38 0.22
CA VAL A 88 -0.50 -16.07 0.91
C VAL A 88 0.11 -17.39 1.36
N ARG A 89 0.27 -17.61 2.66
CA ARG A 89 0.20 -18.93 3.33
C ARG A 89 0.49 -18.83 4.83
N MET A 90 -0.56 -18.99 5.62
CA MET A 90 -0.66 -19.98 6.71
C MET A 90 -2.14 -20.43 6.71
N GLN A 91 -2.49 -21.50 5.98
CA GLN A 91 -2.65 -22.90 6.42
C GLN A 91 -3.74 -23.14 7.48
N SER A 92 -4.82 -23.83 7.09
CA SER A 92 -5.25 -25.06 7.77
C SER A 92 -6.14 -25.94 6.85
N HIS A 93 -6.09 -27.23 7.13
CA HIS A 93 -6.59 -28.43 6.45
C HIS A 93 -8.06 -28.44 6.01
N ASN A 94 -8.36 -29.04 4.84
CA ASN A 94 -8.76 -30.46 4.74
C ASN A 94 -8.94 -30.89 3.27
N LEU A 95 -8.55 -32.14 2.99
CA LEU A 95 -8.88 -32.87 1.77
C LEU A 95 -10.39 -33.11 1.68
N LEU A 96 -10.92 -33.28 0.47
CA LEU A 96 -11.57 -34.50 -0.03
C LEU A 96 -11.98 -34.30 -1.51
N GLU A 97 -11.65 -35.29 -2.33
CA GLU A 97 -11.99 -35.50 -3.74
C GLU A 97 -13.47 -35.28 -4.07
N HIS A 98 -13.78 -34.93 -5.33
CA HIS A 98 -14.37 -35.84 -6.33
C HIS A 98 -14.46 -35.16 -7.70
N SER A 99 -14.40 -36.03 -8.71
CA SER A 99 -14.08 -35.81 -10.12
C SER A 99 -15.21 -35.27 -10.99
N ALA A 100 -14.82 -34.88 -12.20
CA ALA A 100 -15.52 -35.03 -13.49
C ALA A 100 -16.42 -33.89 -14.03
N GLU A 101 -16.05 -33.49 -15.26
CA GLU A 101 -16.87 -33.24 -16.45
C GLU A 101 -17.72 -31.96 -16.62
N GLY A 102 -17.46 -31.29 -17.76
CA GLY A 102 -18.52 -31.02 -18.74
C GLY A 102 -19.21 -29.65 -18.75
N SER A 103 -18.99 -28.95 -19.88
CA SER A 103 -20.00 -28.21 -20.65
C SER A 103 -20.26 -26.71 -20.46
N GLU A 104 -20.43 -26.14 -21.65
CA GLU A 104 -20.79 -24.81 -22.09
C GLU A 104 -22.18 -24.36 -21.59
N GLY A 105 -22.44 -23.06 -21.55
CA GLY A 105 -23.82 -22.55 -21.49
C GLY A 105 -23.99 -21.17 -20.86
N MET A 106 -24.79 -20.35 -21.52
CA MET A 106 -25.00 -18.92 -21.32
C MET A 106 -26.11 -18.60 -20.31
N GLY A 107 -26.00 -17.42 -19.68
CA GLY A 107 -27.13 -16.56 -19.35
C GLY A 107 -27.75 -16.67 -17.94
N GLY A 108 -28.06 -15.51 -17.36
CA GLY A 108 -29.11 -15.39 -16.34
C GLY A 108 -28.64 -14.97 -14.95
N SER A 109 -28.79 -13.68 -14.66
CA SER A 109 -28.66 -13.05 -13.35
C SER A 109 -29.54 -13.69 -12.27
N SER A 110 -29.01 -13.94 -11.07
CA SER A 110 -29.40 -13.24 -9.82
C SER A 110 -28.88 -13.95 -8.55
N SER A 111 -28.13 -13.17 -7.76
CA SER A 111 -28.05 -13.17 -6.29
C SER A 111 -27.79 -14.47 -5.51
N SER A 112 -26.53 -14.65 -5.13
CA SER A 112 -26.12 -15.18 -3.82
C SER A 112 -24.82 -14.52 -3.37
N SER A 113 -24.99 -13.37 -2.71
CA SER A 113 -24.11 -12.73 -1.72
C SER A 113 -22.68 -13.30 -1.50
N SER A 114 -21.77 -12.99 -2.41
CA SER A 114 -20.36 -12.79 -2.06
C SER A 114 -20.03 -11.33 -2.31
N SER A 115 -20.06 -10.51 -1.26
CA SER A 115 -19.67 -9.10 -1.29
C SER A 115 -18.16 -8.94 -1.52
N SER A 116 -17.60 -9.56 -2.55
CA SER A 116 -16.17 -9.50 -2.86
C SER A 116 -16.00 -9.00 -4.28
N CYS A 117 -15.75 -7.71 -4.41
CA CYS A 117 -15.34 -7.08 -5.64
C CYS A 117 -13.91 -7.51 -5.98
N THR A 118 -13.63 -7.65 -7.28
CA THR A 118 -12.29 -7.95 -7.76
C THR A 118 -11.43 -6.70 -7.66
N CYS A 119 -10.50 -6.69 -6.71
CA CYS A 119 -9.62 -5.57 -6.46
C CYS A 119 -8.30 -5.67 -7.25
N PRO A 120 -7.76 -4.54 -7.75
CA PRO A 120 -6.39 -4.49 -8.22
C PRO A 120 -5.45 -4.87 -7.08
N GLY A 121 -4.62 -5.90 -7.24
CA GLY A 121 -3.53 -6.13 -6.27
C GLY A 121 -2.65 -4.89 -6.20
N PRO A 122 -2.28 -4.39 -5.00
CA PRO A 122 -2.38 -4.98 -3.65
C PRO A 122 -3.69 -4.73 -2.86
N PHE A 123 -4.67 -4.00 -3.40
CA PHE A 123 -5.90 -3.60 -2.70
C PHE A 123 -6.78 -4.81 -2.36
N LYS A 124 -7.53 -4.71 -1.26
CA LYS A 124 -8.41 -5.77 -0.77
C LYS A 124 -9.85 -5.24 -0.68
N SER A 125 -10.82 -6.14 -0.84
CA SER A 125 -12.22 -5.78 -0.71
C SER A 125 -12.54 -5.46 0.75
N VAL A 126 -13.06 -4.27 1.00
CA VAL A 126 -13.56 -3.86 2.32
C VAL A 126 -15.08 -3.96 2.30
N ASN A 127 -15.62 -4.71 3.26
CA ASN A 127 -17.07 -4.88 3.43
C ASN A 127 -17.53 -4.11 4.65
N ASP A 128 -18.24 -3.01 4.43
CA ASP A 128 -18.77 -2.14 5.50
C ASP A 128 -20.30 -2.26 5.67
N GLY A 129 -20.90 -3.34 5.13
CA GLY A 129 -22.33 -3.65 5.28
C GLY A 129 -23.34 -2.66 4.67
N THR A 130 -22.89 -1.49 4.23
CA THR A 130 -23.73 -0.35 3.81
C THR A 130 -23.39 0.19 2.42
N LEU A 131 -22.19 -0.09 1.90
CA LEU A 131 -21.72 0.39 0.61
C LEU A 131 -21.54 -0.75 -0.41
N PRO A 132 -21.72 -0.47 -1.72
CA PRO A 132 -21.25 -1.37 -2.77
C PRO A 132 -19.74 -1.59 -2.57
N CYS A 133 -19.30 -2.84 -2.69
CA CYS A 133 -17.93 -3.24 -2.37
C CYS A 133 -16.87 -2.29 -2.93
N TYR A 134 -15.98 -1.81 -2.07
CA TYR A 134 -14.86 -0.96 -2.45
C TYR A 134 -13.52 -1.60 -2.07
N CYS A 135 -12.48 -1.21 -2.78
CA CYS A 135 -11.14 -1.77 -2.62
C CYS A 135 -10.26 -0.76 -1.89
N ASP A 136 -9.72 -1.16 -0.75
CA ASP A 136 -8.81 -0.34 0.03
C ASP A 136 -7.71 -1.19 0.69
N CYS A 137 -6.78 -0.52 1.36
CA CYS A 137 -5.71 -1.13 2.12
C CYS A 137 -6.24 -1.59 3.47
N LEU A 138 -6.14 -2.90 3.74
CA LEU A 138 -6.41 -3.45 5.07
C LEU A 138 -5.18 -3.26 5.97
N SER A 139 -5.41 -2.85 7.22
CA SER A 139 -4.49 -2.88 8.35
C SER A 139 -2.99 -2.68 8.02
N SER A 140 -2.57 -1.42 7.84
CA SER A 140 -1.15 -1.03 7.74
C SER A 140 -0.31 -1.71 6.63
N ASP A 141 -0.93 -2.28 5.60
CA ASP A 141 -0.23 -2.83 4.44
C ASP A 141 0.52 -1.73 3.67
N GLN A 142 1.82 -1.63 3.94
CA GLN A 142 2.72 -0.64 3.33
C GLN A 142 2.83 -0.81 1.81
N VAL A 143 2.68 -2.03 1.30
CA VAL A 143 2.67 -2.26 -0.15
C VAL A 143 1.43 -1.61 -0.72
N CYS A 144 0.26 -1.86 -0.13
CA CYS A 144 -0.97 -1.22 -0.57
C CYS A 144 -0.90 0.31 -0.51
N VAL A 145 -0.39 0.86 0.60
CA VAL A 145 -0.25 2.31 0.77
C VAL A 145 0.65 2.92 -0.31
N ARG A 146 1.77 2.29 -0.67
CA ARG A 146 2.66 2.81 -1.73
C ARG A 146 1.99 2.89 -3.10
N PHE A 147 1.18 1.89 -3.45
CA PHE A 147 0.39 1.92 -4.69
C PHE A 147 -0.71 3.00 -4.62
N LYS A 148 -1.39 3.11 -3.48
CA LYS A 148 -2.43 4.12 -3.21
C LYS A 148 -1.90 5.56 -3.31
N GLU A 149 -0.67 5.80 -2.85
CA GLU A 149 0.01 7.11 -2.88
C GLU A 149 0.78 7.37 -4.19
N GLY A 150 0.81 6.42 -5.12
CA GLY A 150 1.41 6.61 -6.44
C GLY A 150 2.93 6.41 -6.51
N PHE A 151 3.52 5.82 -5.47
CA PHE A 151 4.94 5.46 -5.45
C PHE A 151 5.27 4.21 -6.28
N GLU A 152 4.27 3.39 -6.55
CA GLU A 152 4.39 2.18 -7.37
C GLU A 152 3.40 2.19 -8.54
N SER A 153 3.79 1.51 -9.62
CA SER A 153 2.94 1.30 -10.79
C SER A 153 2.36 -0.11 -10.80
N PHE A 154 1.11 -0.23 -11.22
CA PHE A 154 0.44 -1.52 -11.36
C PHE A 154 1.05 -2.34 -12.50
N SER A 155 1.06 -3.67 -12.31
CA SER A 155 1.49 -4.63 -13.33
C SER A 155 0.65 -4.51 -14.60
N MET A 156 1.17 -4.98 -15.74
CA MET A 156 0.45 -4.94 -17.01
C MET A 156 -0.85 -5.77 -16.95
N GLU A 157 -0.83 -6.86 -16.20
CA GLU A 157 -1.98 -7.72 -15.93
C GLU A 157 -3.07 -6.95 -15.16
N THR A 158 -2.68 -6.25 -14.09
CA THR A 158 -3.59 -5.43 -13.30
C THR A 158 -4.14 -4.26 -14.12
N ARG A 159 -3.30 -3.59 -14.91
CA ARG A 159 -3.72 -2.50 -15.81
C ARG A 159 -4.72 -3.00 -16.85
N LYS A 160 -4.49 -4.19 -17.42
CA LYS A 160 -5.44 -4.85 -18.34
C LYS A 160 -6.75 -5.17 -17.63
N CYS A 161 -6.70 -5.66 -16.39
CA CYS A 161 -7.89 -5.96 -15.59
C CYS A 161 -8.76 -4.70 -15.38
N ILE A 162 -8.15 -3.61 -14.91
CA ILE A 162 -8.83 -2.31 -14.70
C ILE A 162 -9.42 -1.81 -16.03
N ARG A 163 -8.63 -1.79 -17.11
CA ARG A 163 -9.08 -1.31 -18.43
C ARG A 163 -10.25 -2.13 -18.99
N SER A 164 -10.25 -3.44 -18.76
CA SER A 164 -11.34 -4.35 -19.15
C SER A 164 -12.55 -4.31 -18.20
N LYS A 165 -12.54 -3.47 -17.17
CA LYS A 165 -13.57 -3.39 -16.12
C LYS A 165 -13.79 -4.71 -15.36
N ARG A 166 -12.80 -5.61 -15.39
CA ARG A 166 -12.80 -6.86 -14.60
C ARG A 166 -12.35 -6.64 -13.16
N CYS A 167 -11.60 -5.58 -12.93
CA CYS A 167 -11.21 -5.09 -11.60
C CYS A 167 -11.80 -3.70 -11.39
N THR A 168 -12.10 -3.35 -10.14
CA THR A 168 -12.46 -1.99 -9.76
C THR A 168 -11.28 -1.03 -9.97
N VAL A 169 -11.58 0.26 -10.16
CA VAL A 169 -10.53 1.29 -10.22
C VAL A 169 -9.98 1.51 -8.81
N PRO A 170 -8.64 1.53 -8.61
CA PRO A 170 -8.08 1.72 -7.28
C PRO A 170 -8.41 3.13 -6.75
N GLN A 171 -8.76 3.20 -5.46
CA GLN A 171 -8.97 4.46 -4.75
C GLN A 171 -7.61 5.05 -4.35
N CYS A 172 -7.15 6.05 -5.10
CA CYS A 172 -5.87 6.69 -4.87
C CYS A 172 -5.94 7.77 -3.78
N GLU A 173 -4.83 8.00 -3.07
CA GLU A 173 -4.76 8.99 -1.99
C GLU A 173 -4.81 10.44 -2.53
N TYR A 174 -4.13 10.70 -3.65
CA TYR A 174 -3.91 12.06 -4.14
C TYR A 174 -4.61 12.37 -5.48
N GLY A 175 -5.73 11.73 -5.81
CA GLY A 175 -6.49 12.04 -7.04
C GLY A 175 -7.09 10.81 -7.70
N MET A 176 -7.29 10.86 -9.02
CA MET A 176 -7.79 9.70 -9.78
C MET A 176 -6.62 8.89 -10.35
N TYR A 177 -6.79 7.58 -10.44
CA TYR A 177 -5.86 6.68 -11.10
C TYR A 177 -5.58 7.11 -12.55
N ASN A 178 -4.30 7.17 -12.95
CA ASN A 178 -3.89 7.53 -14.30
C ASN A 178 -3.71 6.25 -15.15
N PRO A 179 -4.56 5.97 -16.15
CA PRO A 179 -4.45 4.75 -16.97
C PRO A 179 -3.20 4.71 -17.85
N HIS A 180 -2.71 5.89 -18.28
CA HIS A 180 -1.55 6.02 -19.16
C HIS A 180 -0.25 5.70 -18.43
N GLU A 181 -0.10 6.17 -17.20
CA GLU A 181 1.05 5.85 -16.36
C GLU A 181 0.89 4.52 -15.62
N GLY A 182 -0.36 4.10 -15.40
CA GLY A 182 -0.65 2.85 -14.71
C GLY A 182 -0.42 2.93 -13.22
N ARG A 183 -0.60 4.10 -12.63
CA ARG A 183 -0.36 4.34 -11.20
C ARG A 183 -1.30 5.41 -10.66
N CYS A 184 -1.39 5.47 -9.34
CA CYS A 184 -1.99 6.62 -8.66
C CYS A 184 -1.07 7.85 -8.76
N PRO A 185 -1.62 9.07 -8.72
CA PRO A 185 -0.82 10.28 -8.68
C PRO A 185 -0.12 10.42 -7.34
N LYS A 186 1.10 10.94 -7.35
CA LYS A 186 1.80 11.36 -6.12
C LYS A 186 1.28 12.72 -5.67
N LYS A 187 1.48 13.04 -4.39
CA LYS A 187 1.23 14.38 -3.85
C LYS A 187 1.97 15.48 -4.64
N SER A 188 3.21 15.20 -5.06
CA SER A 188 4.01 16.12 -5.90
C SER A 188 3.36 16.42 -7.25
N ASP A 189 2.71 15.41 -7.83
CA ASP A 189 2.13 15.50 -9.18
C ASP A 189 0.94 16.48 -9.16
N ARG A 190 0.13 16.43 -8.09
CA ARG A 190 -0.97 17.40 -7.86
C ARG A 190 -0.50 18.81 -7.56
N ILE A 191 0.57 18.95 -6.78
CA ILE A 191 1.15 20.27 -6.48
C ILE A 191 1.64 20.90 -7.79
N ASN A 192 2.30 20.13 -8.65
CA ASN A 192 2.80 20.60 -9.93
C ASN A 192 1.66 20.97 -10.91
N GLU A 193 0.56 20.20 -10.95
CA GLU A 193 -0.66 20.53 -11.70
C GLU A 193 -1.29 21.85 -11.22
N GLN A 194 -1.30 22.09 -9.91
CA GLN A 194 -1.88 23.32 -9.36
C GLN A 194 -1.01 24.55 -9.62
N PHE A 195 0.31 24.41 -9.67
CA PHE A 195 1.22 25.50 -10.05
C PHE A 195 1.28 25.77 -11.56
N SER A 196 0.93 24.80 -12.40
CA SER A 196 0.87 25.00 -13.86
C SER A 196 -0.37 25.76 -14.33
N LEU A 197 -1.35 25.98 -13.44
CA LEU A 197 -2.50 26.87 -13.69
C LEU A 197 -2.19 28.37 -13.41
N TYR A 198 -0.99 28.69 -12.92
CA TYR A 198 -0.53 30.06 -12.63
C TYR A 198 0.65 30.50 -13.51
N ARG A 199 0.85 29.84 -14.65
CA ARG A 199 1.84 30.19 -15.66
C ARG A 199 1.13 30.42 -16.99
#